data_AF-A0A968MT67-F1
#
_entry.id   AF-A0A968MT67-F1
#
_cell.length_a   1.000
_cell.length_b   1.000
_cell.length_c   1.000
_cell.angle_alpha   90.00
_cell.angle_beta   90.00
_cell.angle_gamma   90.00
#
_symmetry.space_group_name_H-M   'P 1'
#
loop_
_entity.id
_entity.type
_entity.pdbx_description
1 polymer ?
#
loop_
_entity_poly.entity_id
_entity_poly.type
_entity_poly.pdbx_seq_one_letter_code
_entity_poly.pdbx_strand_id
1 'polypeptide(L)'
;MNKILIFSYIILLFSFQSMYGSKFISFQVVDEQHIQLLFYDGEVLFHDTGKGPSAFLGHAFDTTISEVITYGNPFNLKASQLAENWSIISPDDANYSNNIVYPLACFRQSKINGDKLRAFKGSDFEHTFTYQHIFF
;
A
#
# COMPACT_ATOMS: atom_id res chain seq x y z
N MET A 1 -33.26 -2.34 36.22
CA MET A 1 -32.44 -2.44 35.00
C MET A 1 -31.07 -2.98 35.39
N ASN A 2 -30.66 -4.15 34.91
CA ASN A 2 -29.46 -4.84 35.38
C ASN A 2 -28.19 -4.04 35.03
N LYS A 3 -27.42 -3.63 36.06
CA LYS A 3 -26.16 -2.89 35.88
C LYS A 3 -25.16 -3.63 34.97
N ILE A 4 -25.24 -4.96 34.93
CA ILE A 4 -24.45 -5.83 34.04
C ILE A 4 -24.81 -5.59 32.56
N LEU A 5 -26.09 -5.41 32.22
CA LEU A 5 -26.51 -5.16 30.83
C LEU A 5 -26.04 -3.78 30.35
N ILE A 6 -26.03 -2.78 31.24
CA ILE A 6 -25.53 -1.44 30.93
C ILE A 6 -24.02 -1.47 30.69
N PHE A 7 -23.27 -2.20 31.52
CA PHE A 7 -21.82 -2.34 31.37
C PHE A 7 -21.44 -3.07 30.08
N SER A 8 -22.14 -4.14 29.72
CA SER A 8 -21.94 -4.85 28.45
C SER A 8 -22.26 -3.97 27.23
N TYR A 9 -23.30 -3.13 27.30
CA TYR A 9 -23.63 -2.18 26.22
C TYR A 9 -22.55 -1.12 26.04
N ILE A 10 -21.95 -0.62 27.13
CA ILE A 10 -20.85 0.35 27.07
C ILE A 10 -19.62 -0.27 26.42
N ILE A 11 -19.23 -1.51 26.78
CA ILE A 11 -18.08 -2.20 26.17
C ILE A 11 -18.29 -2.41 24.66
N LEU A 12 -19.50 -2.79 24.24
CA LEU A 12 -19.83 -3.00 22.82
C LEU A 12 -19.75 -1.70 22.00
N LEU A 13 -20.00 -0.55 22.61
CA LEU A 13 -19.91 0.76 21.95
C LEU A 13 -18.45 1.23 21.81
N PHE A 14 -17.54 0.77 22.67
CA PHE A 14 -16.10 1.10 22.59
C PHE A 14 -15.28 0.15 21.70
N SER A 15 -15.85 -0.98 21.26
CA SER A 15 -15.15 -1.95 20.42
C SER A 15 -15.14 -1.63 18.92
N PHE A 16 -15.79 -0.57 18.48
CA PHE A 16 -15.73 -0.10 17.08
C PHE A 16 -14.51 0.81 16.86
N GLN A 17 -13.31 0.24 16.97
CA GLN A 17 -12.12 0.89 16.45
C GLN A 17 -12.10 0.71 14.93
N SER A 18 -12.23 1.80 14.18
CA SER A 18 -12.04 1.75 12.73
C SER A 18 -10.55 1.51 12.46
N MET A 19 -10.21 0.29 12.03
CA MET A 19 -8.86 -0.04 11.57
C MET A 19 -8.68 0.50 10.15
N TYR A 20 -8.03 1.66 10.06
CA TYR A 20 -7.47 2.17 8.81
C TYR A 20 -6.03 1.64 8.69
N GLY A 21 -5.68 1.06 7.55
CA GLY A 21 -4.34 0.58 7.27
C GLY A 21 -4.06 0.54 5.78
N SER A 22 -2.86 0.09 5.44
CA SER A 22 -2.41 -0.13 4.06
C SER A 22 -3.48 -0.74 3.15
N LYS A 23 -3.65 -0.12 1.98
CA LYS A 23 -4.61 -0.50 0.95
C LYS A 23 -4.00 -1.55 0.03
N PHE A 24 -4.65 -2.69 -0.14
CA PHE A 24 -4.31 -3.64 -1.19
C PHE A 24 -4.64 -3.06 -2.57
N ILE A 25 -3.70 -3.16 -3.51
CA ILE A 25 -3.80 -2.54 -4.84
C ILE A 25 -3.92 -3.59 -5.93
N SER A 26 -3.01 -4.56 -5.96
CA SER A 26 -2.99 -5.55 -7.02
C SER A 26 -2.32 -6.87 -6.61
N PHE A 27 -2.71 -7.90 -7.34
CA PHE A 27 -2.10 -9.22 -7.37
C PHE A 27 -1.64 -9.49 -8.80
N GLN A 28 -0.45 -10.06 -8.96
CA GLN A 28 0.08 -10.45 -10.26
C GLN A 28 0.90 -11.74 -10.13
N VAL A 29 0.78 -12.63 -11.11
CA VAL A 29 1.70 -13.76 -11.30
C VAL A 29 2.94 -13.24 -12.02
N VAL A 30 4.11 -13.39 -11.38
CA VAL A 30 5.39 -12.95 -11.95
C VAL A 30 5.94 -14.05 -12.86
N ASP A 31 5.92 -15.28 -12.37
CA ASP A 31 6.29 -16.50 -13.08
C ASP A 31 5.62 -17.72 -12.44
N GLU A 32 6.00 -18.94 -12.82
CA GLU A 32 5.43 -20.20 -12.30
C GLU A 32 5.63 -20.41 -10.79
N GLN A 33 6.57 -19.69 -10.16
CA GLN A 33 6.98 -19.88 -8.77
C GLN A 33 6.74 -18.64 -7.89
N HIS A 34 6.46 -17.49 -8.50
CA HIS A 34 6.37 -16.21 -7.81
C HIS A 34 5.06 -15.47 -8.10
N ILE A 35 4.47 -14.95 -7.03
CA ILE A 35 3.38 -14.00 -7.06
C ILE A 35 3.83 -12.68 -6.44
N GLN A 36 3.26 -11.58 -6.91
CA GLN A 36 3.48 -10.25 -6.39
C GLN A 36 2.18 -9.69 -5.85
N LEU A 37 2.25 -9.15 -4.63
CA LEU A 37 1.19 -8.37 -4.01
C LEU A 37 1.67 -6.92 -3.88
N LEU A 38 0.81 -5.98 -4.22
CA LEU A 38 1.08 -4.55 -4.06
C LEU A 38 0.13 -3.96 -3.02
N PHE A 39 0.71 -3.24 -2.07
CA PHE A 39 0.01 -2.48 -1.04
C PHE A 39 0.49 -1.03 -1.04
N TYR A 40 -0.41 -0.08 -0.81
CA TYR A 40 -0.09 1.33 -0.58
C TYR A 40 -0.35 1.70 0.88
N ASP A 41 0.63 2.33 1.52
CA ASP A 41 0.46 2.94 2.85
C ASP A 41 -0.17 4.34 2.77
N GLY A 42 -0.12 4.94 1.58
CA GLY A 42 -0.60 6.27 1.29
C GLY A 42 -0.22 6.71 -0.12
N GLU A 43 -0.58 7.94 -0.45
CA GLU A 43 -0.30 8.58 -1.73
C GLU A 43 0.10 10.04 -1.54
N VAL A 44 0.85 10.56 -2.51
CA VAL A 44 1.19 11.97 -2.59
C VAL A 44 0.38 12.57 -3.73
N LEU A 45 -0.49 13.52 -3.40
CA LEU A 45 -1.26 14.28 -4.38
C LEU A 45 -0.53 15.58 -4.67
N PHE A 46 -0.16 15.76 -5.92
CA PHE A 46 0.40 17.01 -6.42
C PHE A 46 -0.72 17.82 -7.06
N HIS A 47 -1.07 18.94 -6.45
CA HIS A 47 -2.05 19.86 -7.02
C HIS A 47 -1.33 20.81 -7.98
N ASP A 48 -1.74 20.83 -9.24
CA ASP A 48 -1.28 21.82 -10.22
C ASP A 48 -2.48 22.61 -10.72
N THR A 49 -2.50 23.91 -10.44
CA THR A 49 -3.57 24.81 -10.88
C THR A 49 -3.21 25.55 -12.17
N GLY A 50 -2.01 25.31 -12.74
CA GLY A 50 -1.47 26.07 -13.86
C GLY A 50 -1.24 27.56 -13.55
N LYS A 51 -1.25 27.94 -12.27
CA LYS A 51 -1.14 29.33 -11.79
C LYS A 51 -0.09 29.44 -10.69
N GLY A 52 0.42 30.66 -10.52
CA GLY A 52 1.39 30.97 -9.48
C GLY A 52 2.85 30.81 -9.92
N PRO A 53 3.82 31.15 -9.04
CA PRO A 53 5.23 31.21 -9.40
C PRO A 53 5.85 29.86 -9.81
N SER A 54 5.26 28.74 -9.38
CA SER A 54 5.71 27.38 -9.68
C SER A 54 5.17 26.81 -10.99
N ALA A 55 4.13 27.40 -11.58
CA ALA A 55 3.43 26.84 -12.75
C ALA A 55 4.28 26.69 -14.02
N PHE A 56 5.38 27.44 -14.12
CA PHE A 56 6.28 27.41 -15.27
C PHE A 56 7.65 26.79 -14.96
N LEU A 57 7.79 26.16 -13.79
CA LEU A 57 9.01 25.52 -13.36
C LEU A 57 8.84 24.00 -13.49
N GLY A 58 9.57 23.37 -14.41
CA GLY A 58 9.37 21.96 -14.79
C GLY A 58 9.55 20.92 -13.66
N HIS A 59 10.14 21.30 -12.53
CA HIS A 59 10.32 20.45 -11.34
C HIS A 59 9.98 21.18 -10.03
N ALA A 60 9.22 22.28 -10.09
CA ALA A 60 8.76 22.90 -8.85
C ALA A 60 7.57 22.15 -8.30
N PHE A 61 7.54 22.01 -6.98
CA PHE A 61 6.38 21.56 -6.23
C PHE A 61 5.98 22.69 -5.28
N ASP A 62 4.68 22.85 -5.08
CA ASP A 62 4.15 23.80 -4.12
C ASP A 62 3.75 23.02 -2.86
N THR A 63 4.52 23.22 -1.80
CA THR A 63 4.32 22.57 -0.49
C THR A 63 3.03 23.01 0.21
N THR A 64 2.40 24.09 -0.25
CA THR A 64 1.18 24.63 0.34
C THR A 64 -0.08 23.98 -0.22
N ILE A 65 0.01 23.33 -1.38
CA ILE A 65 -1.12 22.69 -2.05
C ILE A 65 -0.91 21.19 -2.31
N SER A 66 0.30 20.66 -2.14
CA SER A 66 0.56 19.23 -2.24
C SER A 66 0.21 18.53 -0.93
N GLU A 67 -0.48 17.40 -1.00
CA GLU A 67 -0.99 16.68 0.16
C GLU A 67 -0.42 15.26 0.22
N VAL A 68 -0.15 14.79 1.44
CA VAL A 68 0.18 13.38 1.71
C VAL A 68 -1.02 12.75 2.38
N ILE A 69 -1.66 11.82 1.68
CA ILE A 69 -2.78 11.04 2.20
C ILE A 69 -2.22 9.73 2.74
N THR A 70 -2.39 9.46 4.03
CA THR A 70 -2.07 8.18 4.64
C THR A 70 -3.34 7.37 4.88
N TYR A 71 -3.30 6.07 4.63
CA TYR A 71 -4.47 5.20 4.78
C TYR A 71 -4.62 4.61 6.19
N GLY A 72 -3.88 5.13 7.17
CA GLY A 72 -3.89 4.70 8.56
C GLY A 72 -2.56 4.11 9.00
N ASN A 73 -2.61 2.96 9.68
CA ASN A 73 -1.38 2.29 10.15
C ASN A 73 -0.56 1.77 8.96
N PRO A 74 0.76 1.99 8.96
CA PRO A 74 1.64 1.49 7.91
C PRO A 74 1.66 -0.04 7.91
N PHE A 75 1.85 -0.61 6.73
CA PHE A 75 2.00 -2.04 6.55
C PHE A 75 3.13 -2.60 7.41
N ASN A 76 2.87 -3.67 8.15
CA ASN A 76 3.88 -4.27 9.02
C ASN A 76 4.92 -5.03 8.18
N LEU A 77 6.01 -4.34 7.86
CA LEU A 77 7.08 -4.85 7.02
C LEU A 77 7.69 -6.15 7.55
N LYS A 78 7.87 -6.26 8.88
CA LYS A 78 8.44 -7.46 9.49
C LYS A 78 7.50 -8.65 9.33
N ALA A 79 6.23 -8.46 9.64
CA ALA A 79 5.22 -9.51 9.51
C ALA A 79 5.04 -9.96 8.05
N SER A 80 5.15 -9.04 7.09
CA SER A 80 4.99 -9.34 5.67
C SER A 80 6.05 -10.28 5.08
N GLN A 81 7.21 -10.36 5.70
CA GLN A 81 8.29 -11.24 5.26
C GLN A 81 8.19 -12.66 5.83
N LEU A 82 7.26 -12.89 6.77
CA LEU A 82 7.04 -14.20 7.36
C LEU A 82 6.06 -15.00 6.51
N ALA A 83 6.54 -16.08 5.89
CA ALA A 83 5.72 -16.96 5.05
C ALA A 83 4.47 -17.50 5.76
N GLU A 84 4.58 -17.77 7.06
CA GLU A 84 3.49 -18.24 7.93
C GLU A 84 2.31 -17.26 8.07
N ASN A 85 2.51 -15.98 7.75
CA ASN A 85 1.45 -14.96 7.78
C ASN A 85 0.64 -14.92 6.48
N TRP A 86 0.96 -15.76 5.50
CA TRP A 86 0.33 -15.76 4.19
C TRP A 86 -0.24 -17.13 3.85
N SER A 87 -1.42 -17.13 3.25
CA SER A 87 -2.04 -18.33 2.70
C SER A 87 -2.57 -18.06 1.30
N ILE A 88 -2.46 -19.07 0.45
CA ILE A 88 -2.97 -19.06 -0.91
C ILE A 88 -4.08 -20.11 -0.96
N ILE A 89 -5.27 -19.64 -1.31
CA ILE A 89 -6.47 -20.46 -1.51
C ILE A 89 -7.10 -20.05 -2.83
N SER A 90 -7.62 -21.03 -3.57
CA SER A 90 -8.41 -20.76 -4.77
C SER A 90 -9.53 -21.79 -4.85
N PRO A 91 -10.81 -21.38 -4.88
CA PRO A 91 -11.91 -22.32 -5.02
C PRO A 91 -11.93 -23.02 -6.39
N ASP A 92 -11.35 -22.38 -7.41
CA ASP A 92 -11.44 -22.80 -8.81
C ASP A 92 -10.27 -23.69 -9.25
N ASP A 93 -9.19 -23.77 -8.45
CA ASP A 93 -8.00 -24.57 -8.77
C ASP A 93 -7.84 -25.72 -7.77
N ALA A 94 -7.84 -26.97 -8.27
CA ALA A 94 -7.74 -28.18 -7.46
C ALA A 94 -6.48 -28.24 -6.58
N ASN A 95 -5.38 -27.59 -6.98
CA ASN A 95 -4.15 -27.53 -6.20
C ASN A 95 -4.27 -26.62 -4.97
N TYR A 96 -5.24 -25.70 -4.96
CA TYR A 96 -5.43 -24.68 -3.93
C TYR A 96 -6.82 -24.69 -3.29
N SER A 97 -7.76 -25.52 -3.77
CA SER A 97 -9.15 -25.57 -3.29
C SER A 97 -9.35 -26.48 -2.09
N ASN A 98 -8.55 -27.55 -1.99
CA ASN A 98 -8.67 -28.56 -0.92
C ASN A 98 -7.57 -28.44 0.14
N ASN A 99 -6.52 -27.63 -0.10
CA ASN A 99 -5.41 -27.44 0.82
C ASN A 99 -5.04 -25.96 0.87
N ILE A 100 -4.83 -25.44 2.08
CA ILE A 100 -4.21 -24.13 2.26
C ILE A 100 -2.73 -24.26 1.87
N VAL A 101 -2.31 -23.50 0.87
CA VAL A 101 -0.91 -23.47 0.44
C VAL A 101 -0.22 -22.26 1.09
N TYR A 102 1.00 -22.49 1.58
CA TYR A 102 1.83 -21.44 2.17
C TYR A 102 3.00 -21.14 1.22
N PRO A 103 3.41 -19.88 1.06
CA PRO A 103 4.62 -19.55 0.32
C PRO A 103 5.84 -20.16 1.02
N LEU A 104 6.88 -20.51 0.26
CA LEU A 104 8.14 -20.99 0.84
C LEU A 104 8.96 -19.86 1.47
N ALA A 105 8.87 -18.66 0.88
CA ALA A 105 9.54 -17.46 1.33
C ALA A 105 8.75 -16.22 0.90
N CYS A 106 8.88 -15.14 1.67
CA CYS A 106 8.30 -13.85 1.34
C CYS A 106 9.40 -12.78 1.31
N PHE A 107 9.41 -12.00 0.23
CA PHE A 107 10.37 -10.92 0.04
C PHE A 107 9.62 -9.60 -0.05
N ARG A 108 10.31 -8.52 0.33
CA ARG A 108 9.73 -7.18 0.35
C ARG A 108 10.59 -6.24 -0.47
N GLN A 109 9.93 -5.48 -1.33
CA GLN A 109 10.48 -4.30 -1.95
C GLN A 109 9.57 -3.11 -1.62
N SER A 110 10.15 -1.99 -1.19
CA SER A 110 9.42 -0.72 -1.05
C SER A 110 9.88 0.24 -2.12
N LYS A 111 8.94 1.00 -2.66
CA LYS A 111 9.19 1.99 -3.70
C LYS A 111 8.28 3.20 -3.50
N ILE A 112 8.78 4.38 -3.83
CA ILE A 112 7.94 5.58 -3.89
C ILE A 112 7.07 5.46 -5.15
N ASN A 113 5.78 5.80 -5.04
CA ASN A 113 4.88 5.81 -6.19
C ASN A 113 5.41 6.73 -7.30
N GLY A 114 5.28 6.28 -8.55
CA GLY A 114 5.78 7.00 -9.71
C GLY A 114 7.26 6.77 -10.02
N ASP A 115 8.05 6.19 -9.10
CA ASP A 115 9.43 5.83 -9.40
C ASP A 115 9.48 4.69 -10.44
N LYS A 116 10.25 4.90 -11.51
CA LYS A 116 10.64 3.91 -12.52
C LYS A 116 12.15 3.72 -12.45
N LEU A 117 12.53 2.46 -12.40
CA LEU A 117 13.93 2.07 -12.52
C LEU A 117 14.37 2.32 -13.97
N ARG A 118 15.42 3.12 -14.18
CA ARG A 118 16.04 3.31 -15.49
C ARG A 118 17.21 2.36 -15.71
N ALA A 119 18.40 2.73 -15.25
CA ALA A 119 19.65 2.06 -15.57
C ALA A 119 20.69 2.35 -14.49
N PHE A 120 21.72 1.52 -14.43
CA PHE A 120 22.88 1.78 -13.59
C PHE A 120 23.68 2.97 -14.15
N LYS A 121 24.06 3.89 -13.27
CA LYS A 121 24.99 4.98 -13.55
C LYS A 121 26.14 4.92 -12.55
N GLY A 122 27.20 4.20 -12.94
CA GLY A 122 28.31 3.91 -12.03
C GLY A 122 27.90 2.90 -10.96
N SER A 123 28.11 3.24 -9.69
CA SER A 123 27.71 2.42 -8.54
C SER A 123 26.24 2.61 -8.11
N ASP A 124 25.58 3.64 -8.64
CA ASP A 124 24.24 4.02 -8.21
C ASP A 124 23.22 3.73 -9.30
N PHE A 125 21.99 3.41 -8.89
CA PHE A 125 20.89 3.17 -9.81
C PHE A 125 20.16 4.47 -10.13
N GLU A 126 19.93 4.78 -11.40
CA GLU A 126 19.19 5.98 -11.81
C GLU A 126 17.68 5.72 -11.71
N HIS A 127 17.01 6.56 -10.91
CA HIS A 127 15.58 6.56 -10.71
C HIS A 127 14.94 7.68 -11.53
N THR A 128 13.79 7.43 -12.14
CA THR A 128 12.96 8.47 -12.77
C THR A 128 11.63 8.50 -12.06
N PHE A 129 11.28 9.65 -11.48
CA PHE A 129 9.98 9.86 -10.87
C PHE A 129 9.00 10.35 -11.93
N THR A 130 7.94 9.59 -12.15
CA THR A 130 6.79 9.96 -12.97
C THR A 130 5.73 10.47 -12.01
N TYR A 131 5.61 11.79 -11.88
CA TYR A 131 4.52 12.39 -11.13
C TYR A 131 3.23 12.18 -11.93
N GLN A 132 2.24 11.49 -11.36
CA GLN A 132 0.90 11.49 -11.93
C GLN A 132 0.25 12.82 -11.56
N HIS A 133 0.07 13.68 -12.56
CA HIS A 133 -0.70 14.92 -12.43
C HIS A 133 -2.17 14.58 -12.67
N ILE A 134 -3.02 14.92 -11.70
CA ILE A 134 -4.46 14.94 -11.91
C ILE A 134 -4.83 16.39 -12.19
N PHE A 135 -5.25 16.67 -13.43
CA PHE A 135 -5.79 17.98 -13.80
C PHE A 135 -7.28 17.98 -13.50
N PHE A 136 -7.74 18.97 -12.74
CA PHE A 136 -9.15 19.24 -12.47
C PHE A 136 -9.66 20.38 -13.35
#